data_AF-A0A3L7ULM6-F1
#
_entry.id   AF-A0A3L7ULM6-F1
#
_cell.length_a   1.000
_cell.length_b   1.000
_cell.length_c   1.000
_cell.angle_alpha   90.00
_cell.angle_beta   90.00
_cell.angle_gamma   90.00
#
_symmetry.space_group_name_H-M   'P 1'
#
loop_
_entity.id
_entity.type
_entity.pdbx_description
1 polymer ?
#
loop_
_entity_poly.entity_id
_entity_poly.type
_entity_poly.pdbx_seq_one_letter_code
_entity_poly.pdbx_strand_id
1 'polypeptide(L)'
;MHRIVRVAPNSLPRFEARRGAVVLEFIIAMPVLFTAFLAIFEFGFLALVVENGTHAVNEGAREGAKLWGSSVSVDNNLAGNYDPTANDDIADQIALAMDTILNIFNLEVRQNGVSDNPGRANVLVVIERGVTTARRGDNTLTCNRTGPAPGAGEIVVTLCFPIVDQTAPSTGLGNPVPNWLAPFGFNLTAYRFEMSARSELE
;
A
#
# COMPACT_ATOMS: atom_id res chain seq x y z
N MET A 1 -13.45 74.47 -53.72
CA MET A 1 -12.93 74.16 -52.37
C MET A 1 -13.48 72.81 -51.93
N HIS A 2 -12.72 71.73 -52.10
CA HIS A 2 -13.11 70.37 -51.72
C HIS A 2 -12.61 70.09 -50.30
N ARG A 3 -13.54 69.86 -49.37
CA ARG A 3 -13.25 69.56 -47.98
C ARG A 3 -13.16 68.05 -47.82
N ILE A 4 -11.95 67.53 -47.69
CA ILE A 4 -11.69 66.11 -47.38
C ILE A 4 -12.06 65.89 -45.91
N VAL A 5 -13.13 65.13 -45.67
CA VAL A 5 -13.51 64.67 -44.33
C VAL A 5 -12.70 63.40 -44.03
N ARG A 6 -11.77 63.51 -43.09
CA ARG A 6 -10.96 62.37 -42.61
C ARG A 6 -11.79 61.62 -41.57
N VAL A 7 -12.26 60.42 -41.90
CA VAL A 7 -12.93 59.51 -40.96
C VAL A 7 -11.85 58.86 -40.09
N ALA A 8 -11.98 58.99 -38.77
CA ALA A 8 -11.05 58.38 -37.82
C ALA A 8 -11.21 56.84 -37.82
N PRO A 9 -10.12 56.07 -37.74
CA PRO A 9 -10.21 54.61 -37.68
C PRO A 9 -10.82 54.19 -36.33
N ASN A 10 -11.91 53.43 -36.41
CA ASN A 10 -12.54 52.78 -35.27
C ASN A 10 -11.54 51.81 -34.62
N SER A 11 -10.94 52.18 -33.49
CA SER A 11 -10.21 51.25 -32.64
C SER A 11 -11.20 50.34 -31.95
N LEU A 12 -11.37 49.11 -32.45
CA LEU A 12 -12.20 48.09 -31.81
C LEU A 12 -11.67 47.79 -30.38
N PRO A 13 -12.57 47.53 -29.42
CA PRO A 13 -12.21 47.37 -28.01
C PRO A 13 -11.34 46.11 -27.77
N ARG A 14 -10.06 46.31 -27.46
CA ARG A 14 -9.05 45.25 -27.19
C ARG A 14 -9.25 44.47 -25.88
N PHE A 15 -10.31 44.73 -25.12
CA PHE A 15 -10.52 44.13 -23.80
C PHE A 15 -11.17 42.74 -23.84
N GLU A 16 -11.90 42.39 -24.90
CA GLU A 16 -12.59 41.09 -25.01
C GLU A 16 -11.63 39.94 -25.37
N ALA A 17 -10.64 40.20 -26.23
CA ALA A 17 -9.65 39.20 -26.64
C ALA A 17 -8.82 38.64 -25.46
N ARG A 18 -8.60 39.45 -24.41
CA ARG A 18 -7.87 39.03 -23.21
C ARG A 18 -8.68 38.08 -22.33
N ARG A 19 -10.01 38.21 -22.31
CA ARG A 19 -10.88 37.34 -21.52
C ARG A 19 -10.97 35.93 -22.12
N GLY A 20 -11.02 35.84 -23.45
CA GLY A 20 -11.02 34.55 -24.15
C GLY A 20 -9.74 33.74 -23.93
N ALA A 21 -8.58 34.41 -23.97
CA ALA A 21 -7.29 33.76 -23.72
C ALA A 21 -7.20 33.18 -22.29
N VAL A 22 -7.65 33.93 -21.28
CA VAL A 22 -7.63 33.47 -19.87
C VAL A 22 -8.56 32.27 -19.66
N VAL A 23 -9.74 32.27 -20.28
CA VAL A 23 -10.66 31.12 -20.19
C VAL A 23 -10.06 29.89 -20.85
N LEU A 24 -9.40 30.03 -22.01
CA LEU A 24 -8.73 28.92 -22.68
C LEU A 24 -7.59 28.35 -21.83
N GLU A 25 -6.79 29.22 -21.22
CA GLU A 25 -5.71 28.84 -20.31
C GLU A 25 -6.25 28.07 -19.10
N PHE A 26 -7.36 28.53 -18.50
CA PHE A 26 -8.00 27.83 -17.39
C PHE A 26 -8.56 26.47 -17.79
N ILE A 27 -9.21 26.34 -18.95
CA ILE A 27 -9.77 25.07 -19.44
C ILE A 27 -8.66 24.03 -19.64
N ILE A 28 -7.49 24.45 -20.10
CA ILE A 28 -6.34 23.56 -20.30
C ILE A 28 -5.64 23.25 -18.97
N ALA A 29 -5.48 24.25 -18.08
CA ALA A 29 -4.75 24.09 -16.82
C ALA A 29 -5.55 23.32 -15.75
N MET A 30 -6.88 23.48 -15.69
CA MET A 30 -7.71 22.92 -14.63
C MET A 30 -7.64 21.39 -14.54
N PRO A 31 -7.75 20.60 -15.63
CA PRO A 31 -7.60 19.15 -15.56
C PRO A 31 -6.23 18.71 -15.06
N VAL A 32 -5.17 19.39 -15.50
CA VAL A 32 -3.78 19.07 -15.08
C VAL A 32 -3.60 19.31 -13.60
N LEU A 33 -4.10 20.45 -13.09
CA LEU A 33 -4.06 20.76 -11.65
C LEU A 33 -4.89 19.78 -10.84
N PHE A 34 -6.05 19.35 -11.36
CA PHE A 34 -6.90 18.38 -10.69
C PHE A 34 -6.24 17.01 -10.58
N THR A 35 -5.66 16.49 -11.67
CA THR A 35 -4.92 15.22 -11.64
C THR A 35 -3.69 15.31 -10.73
N ALA A 36 -2.94 16.40 -10.76
CA ALA A 36 -1.80 16.61 -9.87
C ALA A 36 -2.22 16.64 -8.40
N PHE A 37 -3.34 17.28 -8.09
CA PHE A 37 -3.90 17.30 -6.72
C PHE A 37 -4.27 15.90 -6.25
N LEU A 38 -5.01 15.12 -7.06
CA LEU A 38 -5.33 13.72 -6.73
C LEU A 38 -4.08 12.88 -6.51
N ALA A 39 -3.06 13.07 -7.36
CA ALA A 39 -1.80 12.34 -7.24
C ALA A 39 -1.09 12.61 -5.92
N ILE A 40 -1.07 13.87 -5.44
CA ILE A 40 -0.45 14.22 -4.16
C ILE A 40 -1.09 13.43 -3.00
N PHE A 41 -2.42 13.32 -2.97
CA PHE A 41 -3.09 12.55 -1.92
C PHE A 41 -2.90 11.05 -2.07
N GLU A 42 -3.07 10.50 -3.27
CA GLU A 42 -2.92 9.07 -3.51
C GLU A 42 -1.51 8.58 -3.16
N PHE A 43 -0.47 9.28 -3.61
CA PHE A 43 0.91 8.98 -3.23
C PHE A 43 1.22 9.29 -1.76
N GLY A 44 0.49 10.22 -1.14
CA GLY A 44 0.56 10.49 0.30
C GLY A 44 0.06 9.31 1.14
N PHE A 45 -1.11 8.77 0.81
CA PHE A 45 -1.62 7.53 1.44
C PHE A 45 -0.67 6.37 1.21
N LEU A 46 -0.13 6.26 0.00
CA LEU A 46 0.84 5.24 -0.32
C LEU A 46 2.07 5.30 0.60
N ALA A 47 2.64 6.50 0.80
CA ALA A 47 3.81 6.67 1.66
C ALA A 47 3.53 6.25 3.11
N LEU A 48 2.34 6.59 3.63
CA LEU A 48 1.91 6.20 4.98
C LEU A 48 1.77 4.68 5.13
N VAL A 49 1.19 4.01 4.13
CA VAL A 49 1.03 2.55 4.11
C VAL A 49 2.40 1.86 4.08
N VAL A 50 3.35 2.36 3.28
CA VAL A 50 4.71 1.82 3.21
C VAL A 50 5.46 2.00 4.53
N GLU A 51 5.34 3.15 5.19
CA GLU A 51 5.92 3.37 6.51
C GLU A 51 5.33 2.40 7.55
N ASN A 52 4.00 2.24 7.55
CA ASN A 52 3.33 1.33 8.46
C ASN A 52 3.72 -0.13 8.24
N GLY A 53 3.79 -0.56 6.98
CA GLY A 53 4.26 -1.90 6.64
C GLY A 53 5.70 -2.12 7.11
N THR A 54 6.59 -1.14 6.87
CA THR A 54 8.00 -1.22 7.30
C THR A 54 8.10 -1.35 8.82
N HIS A 55 7.30 -0.57 9.55
CA HIS A 55 7.21 -0.66 10.99
C HIS A 55 6.70 -2.03 11.45
N ALA A 56 5.65 -2.57 10.81
CA ALA A 56 5.12 -3.89 11.11
C ALA A 56 6.17 -4.99 10.91
N VAL A 57 6.92 -4.99 9.80
CA VAL A 57 7.92 -6.04 9.56
C VAL A 57 9.11 -5.95 10.52
N ASN A 58 9.56 -4.73 10.85
CA ASN A 58 10.60 -4.54 11.87
C ASN A 58 10.14 -5.04 13.24
N GLU A 59 8.90 -4.74 13.62
CA GLU A 59 8.33 -5.24 14.87
C GLU A 59 8.17 -6.77 14.86
N GLY A 60 7.71 -7.34 13.74
CA GLY A 60 7.61 -8.80 13.58
C GLY A 60 8.97 -9.49 13.69
N ALA A 61 10.01 -8.94 13.07
CA ALA A 61 11.37 -9.47 13.20
C ALA A 61 11.89 -9.36 14.63
N ARG A 62 11.60 -8.26 15.32
CA ARG A 62 11.97 -8.05 16.72
C ARG A 62 11.26 -9.02 17.67
N GLU A 63 9.95 -9.21 17.52
CA GLU A 63 9.21 -10.18 18.33
C GLU A 63 9.71 -11.61 18.09
N GLY A 64 9.99 -11.97 16.83
CA GLY A 64 10.55 -13.27 16.52
C GLY A 64 11.94 -13.52 17.10
N ALA A 65 12.76 -12.47 17.23
CA ALA A 65 14.08 -12.52 17.85
C ALA A 65 14.02 -12.78 19.35
N LYS A 66 13.12 -12.10 20.07
CA LYS A 66 12.92 -12.29 21.53
C LYS A 66 12.51 -13.71 21.91
N LEU A 67 11.85 -14.41 21.00
CA LEU A 67 11.35 -15.77 21.21
C LEU A 67 12.41 -16.83 20.88
N TRP A 68 13.68 -16.44 20.72
CA TRP A 68 14.80 -17.36 20.68
C TRP A 68 14.96 -18.08 22.03
N GLY A 69 15.34 -19.36 21.98
CA GLY A 69 15.40 -20.21 23.18
C GLY A 69 14.05 -20.59 23.80
N SER A 70 12.92 -20.13 23.25
CA SER A 70 11.59 -20.56 23.67
C SER A 70 11.40 -22.07 23.49
N SER A 71 10.64 -22.70 24.38
CA SER A 71 10.20 -24.10 24.24
C SER A 71 9.10 -24.29 23.19
N VAL A 72 8.58 -23.18 22.66
CA VAL A 72 7.56 -23.15 21.62
C VAL A 72 8.20 -23.34 20.25
N SER A 73 7.58 -24.16 19.40
CA SER A 73 8.02 -24.38 18.02
C SER A 73 7.92 -23.11 17.17
N VAL A 74 8.76 -23.01 16.13
CA VAL A 74 8.69 -21.89 15.16
C VAL A 74 7.37 -21.93 14.38
N ASP A 75 6.99 -23.12 13.92
CA ASP A 75 5.75 -23.39 13.21
C ASP A 75 5.30 -24.81 13.59
N ASN A 76 4.14 -24.96 14.21
CA ASN A 76 3.54 -26.29 14.48
C ASN A 76 2.35 -26.59 13.55
N ASN A 77 1.99 -25.64 12.69
CA ASN A 77 0.85 -25.74 11.83
C ASN A 77 1.01 -26.84 10.77
N LEU A 78 -0.06 -27.60 10.55
CA LEU A 78 -0.12 -28.56 9.44
C LEU A 78 -0.07 -27.80 8.11
N ALA A 79 0.45 -28.45 7.06
CA ALA A 79 0.49 -27.86 5.73
C ALA A 79 -0.91 -27.38 5.30
N GLY A 80 -1.03 -26.09 4.94
CA GLY A 80 -2.31 -25.47 4.59
C GLY A 80 -3.03 -24.78 5.75
N ASN A 81 -2.54 -24.90 7.00
CA ASN A 81 -2.97 -24.07 8.11
C ASN A 81 -2.07 -22.84 8.21
N TYR A 82 -2.67 -21.66 8.06
CA TYR A 82 -1.99 -20.35 8.06
C TYR A 82 -2.60 -19.40 9.10
N ASP A 83 -3.31 -19.97 10.08
CA ASP A 83 -4.01 -19.24 11.12
C ASP A 83 -3.05 -18.71 12.18
N PRO A 84 -3.06 -17.42 12.53
CA PRO A 84 -2.33 -16.88 13.67
C PRO A 84 -3.13 -16.87 15.00
N THR A 85 -4.39 -17.33 15.04
CA THR A 85 -5.25 -17.18 16.25
C THR A 85 -5.08 -18.23 17.33
N ALA A 86 -4.55 -19.40 16.98
CA ALA A 86 -4.23 -20.41 17.96
C ALA A 86 -3.20 -19.90 18.98
N ASN A 87 -2.32 -18.99 18.53
CA ASN A 87 -1.28 -18.35 19.32
C ASN A 87 -0.43 -19.38 20.07
N ASP A 88 -0.16 -20.49 19.41
CA ASP A 88 0.46 -21.68 19.97
C ASP A 88 1.87 -21.92 19.42
N ASP A 89 2.30 -21.13 18.43
CA ASP A 89 3.66 -21.10 17.91
C ASP A 89 4.26 -19.68 17.81
N ILE A 90 5.55 -19.60 17.48
CA ILE A 90 6.26 -18.31 17.36
C ILE A 90 5.76 -17.52 16.16
N ALA A 91 5.40 -18.20 15.07
CA ALA A 91 4.94 -17.54 13.86
C ALA A 91 3.58 -16.84 14.06
N ASP A 92 2.70 -17.40 14.90
CA ASP A 92 1.46 -16.77 15.34
C ASP A 92 1.72 -15.48 16.13
N GLN A 93 2.64 -15.54 17.10
CA GLN A 93 2.99 -14.37 17.92
C GLN A 93 3.55 -13.22 17.06
N ILE A 94 4.40 -13.54 16.09
CA ILE A 94 4.93 -12.57 15.12
C ILE A 94 3.77 -11.98 14.30
N ALA A 95 2.90 -12.81 13.75
CA ALA A 95 1.78 -12.36 12.93
C ALA A 95 0.79 -11.49 13.71
N LEU A 96 0.49 -11.81 14.96
CA LEU A 96 -0.39 -11.02 15.83
C LEU A 96 0.21 -9.65 16.18
N ALA A 97 1.52 -9.60 16.43
CA ALA A 97 2.23 -8.33 16.63
C ALA A 97 2.18 -7.45 15.39
N MET A 98 2.40 -8.04 14.21
CA MET A 98 2.28 -7.33 12.93
C MET A 98 0.85 -6.86 12.66
N ASP A 99 -0.15 -7.70 12.90
CA ASP A 99 -1.56 -7.39 12.65
C ASP A 99 -2.02 -6.15 13.45
N THR A 100 -1.55 -6.01 14.69
CA THR A 100 -1.83 -4.85 15.54
C THR A 100 -1.41 -3.52 14.87
N ILE A 101 -0.27 -3.52 14.16
CA ILE A 101 0.25 -2.35 13.44
C ILE A 101 -0.47 -2.18 12.09
N LEU A 102 -0.66 -3.27 11.35
CA LEU A 102 -1.27 -3.26 10.01
C LEU A 102 -2.72 -2.78 10.03
N ASN A 103 -3.45 -3.08 11.11
CA ASN A 103 -4.83 -2.67 11.32
C ASN A 103 -5.05 -1.14 11.24
N ILE A 104 -4.02 -0.32 11.46
CA ILE A 104 -4.09 1.14 11.36
C ILE A 104 -4.48 1.59 9.94
N PHE A 105 -4.02 0.88 8.91
CA PHE A 105 -4.26 1.19 7.50
C PHE A 105 -5.15 0.14 6.81
N ASN A 106 -6.06 -0.47 7.57
CA ASN A 106 -7.01 -1.47 7.09
C ASN A 106 -6.32 -2.65 6.37
N LEU A 107 -5.14 -3.05 6.85
CA LEU A 107 -4.47 -4.27 6.43
C LEU A 107 -4.65 -5.32 7.52
N GLU A 108 -4.88 -6.58 7.14
CA GLU A 108 -5.03 -7.67 8.11
C GLU A 108 -4.29 -8.94 7.70
N VAL A 109 -3.72 -9.62 8.71
CA VAL A 109 -3.19 -10.97 8.55
C VAL A 109 -4.35 -11.93 8.72
N ARG A 110 -4.93 -12.35 7.59
CA ARG A 110 -6.13 -13.19 7.57
C ARG A 110 -6.01 -14.41 8.47
N GLN A 111 -7.03 -14.60 9.30
CA GLN A 111 -7.16 -15.75 10.19
C GLN A 111 -7.91 -16.87 9.46
N ASN A 112 -7.38 -18.10 9.47
CA ASN A 112 -8.04 -19.20 8.78
C ASN A 112 -9.31 -19.60 9.55
N GLY A 113 -10.45 -19.72 8.87
CA GLY A 113 -11.71 -20.06 9.53
C GLY A 113 -12.49 -18.87 10.12
N VAL A 114 -11.97 -17.65 10.01
CA VAL A 114 -12.71 -16.42 10.30
C VAL A 114 -13.28 -15.86 8.99
N SER A 115 -14.47 -15.27 9.04
CA SER A 115 -15.03 -14.55 7.89
C SER A 115 -14.14 -13.36 7.56
N ASP A 116 -13.70 -13.28 6.31
CA ASP A 116 -12.95 -12.16 5.74
C ASP A 116 -13.63 -10.82 6.06
N ASN A 117 -12.86 -9.81 6.47
CA ASN A 117 -13.42 -8.48 6.70
C ASN A 117 -13.40 -7.71 5.38
N PRO A 118 -14.55 -7.47 4.73
CA PRO A 118 -14.58 -6.80 3.43
C PRO A 118 -14.13 -5.33 3.50
N GLY A 119 -13.89 -4.78 4.70
CA GLY A 119 -13.33 -3.45 4.90
C GLY A 119 -11.82 -3.41 5.04
N ARG A 120 -11.10 -4.54 4.84
CA ARG A 120 -9.65 -4.64 5.02
C ARG A 120 -9.00 -5.44 3.91
N ALA A 121 -7.79 -5.06 3.52
CA ALA A 121 -6.99 -5.81 2.58
C ALA A 121 -6.21 -6.90 3.30
N ASN A 122 -6.32 -8.12 2.75
CA ASN A 122 -5.58 -9.26 3.24
C ASN A 122 -4.10 -9.17 2.90
N VAL A 123 -3.25 -9.56 3.85
CA VAL A 123 -1.80 -9.62 3.68
C VAL A 123 -1.27 -11.04 3.84
N LEU A 124 -0.07 -11.28 3.33
CA LEU A 124 0.72 -12.46 3.59
C LEU A 124 1.97 -12.08 4.38
N VAL A 125 2.20 -12.80 5.46
CA VAL A 125 3.44 -12.75 6.24
C VAL A 125 4.19 -14.05 6.04
N VAL A 126 5.46 -13.97 5.65
CA VAL A 126 6.38 -15.10 5.53
C VAL A 126 7.48 -14.94 6.55
N ILE A 127 7.67 -15.94 7.39
CA ILE A 127 8.61 -15.93 8.50
C ILE A 127 9.61 -17.05 8.26
N GLU A 128 10.88 -16.70 8.17
CA GLU A 128 11.96 -17.63 7.91
C GLU A 128 12.97 -17.61 9.06
N ARG A 129 13.22 -18.78 9.65
CA ARG A 129 14.21 -18.96 10.71
C ARG A 129 14.95 -20.27 10.50
N GLY A 130 16.23 -20.20 10.17
CA GLY A 130 17.02 -21.38 9.77
C GLY A 130 16.39 -22.07 8.55
N VAL A 131 15.97 -23.33 8.72
CA VAL A 131 15.34 -24.14 7.66
C VAL A 131 13.81 -24.11 7.69
N THR A 132 13.23 -23.44 8.69
CA THR A 132 11.78 -23.36 8.85
C THR A 132 11.24 -22.12 8.15
N THR A 133 10.20 -22.30 7.34
CA THR A 133 9.44 -21.22 6.74
C THR A 133 7.98 -21.37 7.15
N ALA A 134 7.47 -20.39 7.89
CA ALA A 134 6.08 -20.29 8.26
C ALA A 134 5.39 -19.23 7.40
N ARG A 135 4.10 -19.41 7.14
CA ARG A 135 3.26 -18.44 6.41
C ARG A 135 2.03 -18.13 7.25
N ARG A 136 1.61 -16.87 7.28
CA ARG A 136 0.40 -16.40 7.96
C ARG A 136 -0.37 -15.43 7.08
N GLY A 137 -1.70 -15.49 7.11
CA GLY A 137 -2.55 -14.65 6.27
C GLY A 137 -2.89 -15.28 4.92
N ASP A 138 -2.98 -14.45 3.89
CA ASP A 138 -3.46 -14.85 2.56
C ASP A 138 -2.39 -15.59 1.73
N ASN A 139 -2.44 -16.91 1.78
CA ASN A 139 -1.59 -17.80 1.00
C ASN A 139 -1.78 -17.68 -0.53
N THR A 140 -2.85 -17.04 -1.03
CA THR A 140 -2.97 -16.81 -2.49
C THR A 140 -1.97 -15.76 -2.99
N LEU A 141 -1.44 -14.93 -2.09
CA LEU A 141 -0.37 -14.00 -2.40
C LEU A 141 0.97 -14.74 -2.50
N THR A 142 1.85 -14.20 -3.34
CA THR A 142 3.26 -14.64 -3.41
C THR A 142 4.14 -13.53 -2.88
N CYS A 143 5.01 -13.89 -1.96
CA CYS A 143 6.01 -13.02 -1.35
C CYS A 143 7.40 -13.37 -1.86
N ASN A 144 8.15 -12.38 -2.32
CA ASN A 144 9.58 -12.52 -2.52
C ASN A 144 10.32 -11.75 -1.43
N ARG A 145 11.14 -12.46 -0.65
CA ARG A 145 12.01 -11.81 0.32
C ARG A 145 12.98 -10.89 -0.41
N THR A 146 13.15 -9.68 0.10
CA THR A 146 14.26 -8.82 -0.29
C THR A 146 15.50 -9.20 0.52
N GLY A 147 16.50 -9.81 -0.14
CA GLY A 147 17.80 -10.12 0.48
C GLY A 147 18.11 -11.62 0.65
N PRO A 148 19.28 -11.94 1.27
CA PRO A 148 19.74 -13.32 1.42
C PRO A 148 18.94 -14.11 2.46
N ALA A 149 19.11 -15.43 2.44
CA ALA A 149 18.49 -16.34 3.41
C ALA A 149 18.90 -16.02 4.85
N PRO A 150 18.04 -16.30 5.86
CA PRO A 150 18.43 -16.16 7.25
C PRO A 150 19.59 -17.12 7.57
N GLY A 151 20.57 -16.63 8.31
CA GLY A 151 21.59 -17.46 8.96
C GLY A 151 21.02 -18.26 10.13
N ALA A 152 21.86 -19.09 10.75
CA ALA A 152 21.46 -19.96 11.86
C ALA A 152 21.01 -19.21 13.12
N GLY A 153 21.44 -17.94 13.27
CA GLY A 153 21.10 -17.05 14.39
C GLY A 153 20.26 -15.84 13.96
N GLU A 154 19.53 -15.95 12.84
CA GLU A 154 18.72 -14.84 12.32
C GLU A 154 17.28 -15.28 12.08
N ILE A 155 16.38 -14.30 12.18
CA ILE A 155 15.02 -14.40 11.66
C ILE A 155 14.82 -13.35 10.58
N VAL A 156 14.13 -13.75 9.50
CA VAL A 156 13.67 -12.83 8.48
C VAL A 156 12.16 -12.90 8.39
N VAL A 157 11.53 -11.74 8.44
CA VAL A 157 10.09 -11.59 8.26
C VAL A 157 9.86 -10.81 6.98
N THR A 158 8.93 -11.27 6.15
CA THR A 158 8.56 -10.64 4.89
C THR A 158 7.05 -10.41 4.87
N LEU A 159 6.63 -9.20 4.55
CA LEU A 159 5.24 -8.80 4.42
C LEU A 159 4.93 -8.50 2.96
N CYS A 160 3.77 -8.96 2.50
CA CYS A 160 3.28 -8.68 1.16
C CYS A 160 1.78 -8.43 1.14
N PHE A 161 1.36 -7.42 0.38
CA PHE A 161 -0.05 -7.11 0.22
C PHE A 161 -0.29 -6.38 -1.12
N PRO A 162 -1.49 -6.53 -1.71
CA PRO A 162 -1.88 -5.76 -2.88
C PRO A 162 -2.14 -4.29 -2.50
N ILE A 163 -1.82 -3.35 -3.39
CA ILE A 163 -2.08 -1.91 -3.16
C ILE A 163 -3.59 -1.61 -3.21
N VAL A 164 -4.29 -2.35 -4.06
CA VAL A 164 -5.74 -2.29 -4.26
C VAL A 164 -6.22 -3.73 -4.20
N ASP A 165 -7.15 -4.01 -3.30
CA ASP A 165 -7.80 -5.30 -3.20
C ASP A 165 -8.52 -5.63 -4.51
N GLN A 166 -8.15 -6.77 -5.11
CA GLN A 166 -8.69 -7.23 -6.38
C GLN A 166 -10.10 -7.79 -6.26
N THR A 167 -10.54 -8.12 -5.04
CA THR A 167 -11.88 -8.66 -4.77
C THR A 167 -12.92 -7.54 -4.58
N ALA A 168 -12.49 -6.35 -4.14
CA ALA A 168 -13.34 -5.18 -3.93
C ALA A 168 -12.74 -3.87 -4.52
N PRO A 169 -12.25 -3.84 -5.78
CA PRO A 169 -11.51 -2.69 -6.31
C PRO A 169 -12.38 -1.43 -6.49
N SER A 170 -13.70 -1.60 -6.55
CA SER A 170 -14.68 -0.55 -6.86
C SER A 170 -15.35 0.09 -5.65
N THR A 171 -15.33 -0.55 -4.48
CA THR A 171 -15.97 -0.03 -3.26
C THR A 171 -15.03 0.85 -2.44
N GLY A 172 -13.71 0.70 -2.61
CA GLY A 172 -12.68 1.46 -1.88
C GLY A 172 -12.61 1.16 -0.37
N LEU A 173 -13.59 0.44 0.16
CA LEU A 173 -13.66 -0.07 1.51
C LEU A 173 -12.76 -1.31 1.54
N GLY A 174 -11.54 -1.18 2.04
CA GLY A 174 -10.55 -2.26 2.11
C GLY A 174 -9.23 -1.99 1.41
N ASN A 175 -9.17 -1.01 0.49
CA ASN A 175 -7.89 -0.67 -0.15
C ASN A 175 -7.02 0.13 0.82
N PRO A 176 -5.74 -0.26 1.03
CA PRO A 176 -4.82 0.55 1.82
C PRO A 176 -4.51 1.88 1.12
N VAL A 177 -4.58 1.91 -0.22
CA VAL A 177 -4.38 3.12 -1.03
C VAL A 177 -5.57 3.33 -1.97
N PRO A 178 -6.14 4.54 -2.06
CA PRO A 178 -7.18 4.84 -3.04
C PRO A 178 -6.68 4.67 -4.48
N ASN A 179 -7.56 4.29 -5.41
CA ASN A 179 -7.24 4.18 -6.84
C ASN A 179 -7.88 5.33 -7.63
N TRP A 180 -7.64 6.57 -7.19
CA TRP A 180 -8.30 7.77 -7.72
C TRP A 180 -7.73 8.20 -9.07
N LEU A 181 -6.49 7.83 -9.39
CA LEU A 181 -5.86 8.12 -10.66
C LEU A 181 -6.22 7.11 -11.77
N ALA A 182 -6.94 6.03 -11.47
CA ALA A 182 -7.32 5.00 -12.45
C ALA A 182 -8.04 5.55 -13.69
N PRO A 183 -9.00 6.50 -13.59
CA PRO A 183 -9.65 7.09 -14.77
C PRO A 183 -8.70 7.88 -15.69
N PHE A 184 -7.54 8.28 -15.18
CA PHE A 184 -6.51 9.00 -15.92
C PHE A 184 -5.41 8.07 -16.48
N GLY A 185 -5.59 6.76 -16.37
CA GLY A 185 -4.66 5.74 -16.90
C GLY A 185 -3.59 5.26 -15.92
N PHE A 186 -3.59 5.72 -14.67
CA PHE A 186 -2.70 5.23 -13.62
C PHE A 186 -3.46 4.28 -12.70
N ASN A 187 -3.27 2.97 -12.87
CA ASN A 187 -3.99 1.96 -12.11
C ASN A 187 -3.05 1.11 -11.25
N LEU A 188 -3.31 1.05 -9.95
CA LEU A 188 -2.49 0.32 -8.98
C LEU A 188 -2.91 -1.15 -8.73
N THR A 189 -4.00 -1.64 -9.36
CA THR A 189 -4.57 -2.98 -9.10
C THR A 189 -3.64 -4.17 -9.36
N ALA A 190 -2.68 -4.04 -10.28
CA ALA A 190 -1.73 -5.10 -10.59
C ALA A 190 -0.49 -5.09 -9.68
N TYR A 191 -0.35 -4.07 -8.83
CA TYR A 191 0.84 -3.83 -8.04
C TYR A 191 0.67 -4.32 -6.60
N ARG A 192 1.78 -4.76 -6.03
CA ARG A 192 1.89 -5.23 -4.66
C ARG A 192 3.09 -4.58 -3.98
N PHE A 193 3.04 -4.45 -2.67
CA PHE A 193 4.23 -4.18 -1.87
C PHE A 193 4.80 -5.46 -1.30
N GLU A 194 6.13 -5.49 -1.25
CA GLU A 194 6.92 -6.53 -0.62
C GLU A 194 8.01 -5.85 0.18
N MET A 195 8.15 -6.23 1.44
CA MET A 195 9.16 -5.66 2.34
C MET A 195 9.60 -6.72 3.33
N SER A 196 10.90 -6.72 3.62
CA SER A 196 11.53 -7.71 4.50
C SER A 196 12.36 -7.00 5.57
N ALA A 197 12.29 -7.52 6.79
CA ALA A 197 13.16 -7.11 7.89
C ALA A 197 13.87 -8.34 8.47
N ARG A 198 15.04 -8.09 9.03
CA ARG A 198 15.92 -9.10 9.60
C ARG A 198 16.26 -8.69 11.03
N SER A 199 16.31 -9.66 11.93
CA SER A 199 16.87 -9.49 13.27
C SER A 199 17.80 -10.65 13.61
N GLU A 200 18.84 -10.36 14.39
CA GLU A 200 19.59 -11.38 15.11
C GLU A 200 18.72 -11.91 16.26
N LEU A 201 18.90 -13.18 16.59
CA LEU A 201 18.18 -13.88 17.66
C LEU A 201 18.83 -13.55 19.02
N GLU A 202 18.03 -13.17 20.01
CA GLU A 202 18.49 -12.66 21.32
C GLU A 202 18.56 -13.74 22.42
#